data_AF-A0A2G3J6R2-F1
#
_entry.id   AF-A0A2G3J6R2-F1
#
_cell.length_a   1.000
_cell.length_b   1.000
_cell.length_c   1.000
_cell.angle_alpha   90.00
_cell.angle_beta   90.00
_cell.angle_gamma   90.00
#
_symmetry.space_group_name_H-M   'P 1'
#
loop_
_entity.id
_entity.type
_entity.pdbx_description
1 polymer ?
#
loop_
_entity_poly.entity_id
_entity_poly.type
_entity_poly.pdbx_seq_one_letter_code
_entity_poly.pdbx_strand_id
1 'polypeptide(L)'
;MLMLASAGVMASEANLPEEMLRGKNQQYQEGFRDGFREAVRMMNGNQGSQNSDRRKIQILNATYGSARGRCDFTQRLARSANDKSSYRFKSGNQWCGDPSDGYQKMATVEYACRGKVRRAYVREGQSETLRCY
;
A
#
# COMPACT_ATOMS: atom_id res chain seq x y z
N MET A 1 -35.79 27.82 -51.56
CA MET A 1 -35.02 27.83 -50.30
C MET A 1 -34.81 26.39 -49.87
N LEU A 2 -33.55 25.98 -49.73
CA LEU A 2 -33.11 24.70 -49.17
C LEU A 2 -33.53 24.54 -47.71
N MET A 3 -33.65 23.30 -47.23
CA MET A 3 -32.80 22.75 -46.16
C MET A 3 -32.90 21.21 -46.17
N LEU A 4 -31.75 20.57 -46.41
CA LEU A 4 -31.47 19.15 -46.19
C LEU A 4 -31.27 18.90 -44.69
N ALA A 5 -31.61 17.72 -44.18
CA ALA A 5 -30.79 17.02 -43.19
C ALA A 5 -31.18 15.55 -43.07
N SER A 6 -30.15 14.73 -43.03
CA SER A 6 -30.07 13.28 -43.18
C SER A 6 -29.90 12.54 -41.85
N ALA A 7 -30.33 11.27 -41.86
CA ALA A 7 -29.76 10.08 -41.23
C ALA A 7 -29.60 9.98 -39.70
N GLY A 8 -29.94 8.80 -39.17
CA GLY A 8 -29.44 8.32 -37.89
C GLY A 8 -30.18 7.08 -37.39
N VAL A 9 -29.76 5.90 -37.83
CA VAL A 9 -30.12 4.62 -37.19
C VAL A 9 -29.37 4.58 -35.86
N MET A 10 -30.09 4.65 -34.73
CA MET A 10 -29.49 4.51 -33.40
C MET A 10 -29.70 3.10 -32.87
N ALA A 11 -28.59 2.55 -32.37
CA ALA A 11 -28.38 1.18 -31.95
C ALA A 11 -29.29 0.76 -30.79
N SER A 12 -29.59 -0.53 -30.79
CA SER A 12 -30.31 -1.31 -29.79
C SER A 12 -29.92 -0.96 -28.34
N GLU A 13 -30.88 -0.36 -27.64
CA GLU A 13 -30.82 0.05 -26.25
C GLU A 13 -30.85 -1.20 -25.35
N ALA A 14 -29.81 -1.39 -24.54
CA ALA A 14 -29.91 -2.26 -23.38
C ALA A 14 -31.00 -1.66 -22.48
N ASN A 15 -32.14 -2.33 -22.38
CA ASN A 15 -33.30 -1.87 -21.64
C ASN A 15 -32.99 -1.96 -20.13
N LEU A 16 -32.32 -0.93 -19.62
CA LEU A 16 -32.02 -0.75 -18.21
C LEU A 16 -33.28 -0.18 -17.53
N PRO A 17 -33.79 -0.80 -16.46
CA PRO A 17 -35.00 -0.34 -15.79
C PRO A 17 -34.83 1.09 -15.27
N GLU A 18 -35.81 1.96 -15.55
CA GLU A 18 -35.79 3.41 -15.25
C GLU A 18 -35.55 3.76 -13.78
N GLU A 19 -35.74 2.81 -12.85
CA GLU A 19 -35.37 2.97 -11.44
C GLU A 19 -33.86 3.23 -11.25
N MET A 20 -33.01 2.70 -12.15
CA MET A 20 -31.57 2.98 -12.16
C MET A 20 -31.24 4.41 -12.64
N LEU A 21 -32.12 5.04 -13.41
CA LEU A 21 -31.99 6.42 -13.88
C LEU A 21 -32.53 7.45 -12.87
N ARG A 22 -33.19 7.00 -11.79
CA ARG A 22 -33.83 7.87 -10.80
C ARG A 22 -33.00 8.11 -9.54
N GLY A 23 -31.68 7.99 -9.63
CA GLY A 23 -30.73 8.50 -8.63
C GLY A 23 -30.44 9.99 -8.81
N LYS A 24 -31.47 10.87 -8.79
CA LYS A 24 -31.31 12.34 -8.82
C LYS A 24 -30.83 12.88 -7.46
N ASN A 25 -29.68 12.41 -6.97
CA ASN A 25 -29.05 13.01 -5.79
C ASN A 25 -27.59 13.34 -6.09
N GLN A 26 -27.26 14.64 -6.07
CA GLN A 26 -25.91 15.15 -6.36
C GLN A 26 -24.86 14.50 -5.46
N GLN A 27 -25.22 14.19 -4.22
CA GLN A 27 -24.35 13.48 -3.27
C GLN A 27 -23.93 12.07 -3.72
N TYR A 28 -24.79 11.35 -4.44
CA TYR A 28 -24.44 10.01 -4.95
C TYR A 28 -23.43 10.13 -6.11
N GLN A 29 -23.59 11.14 -6.96
CA GLN A 29 -22.67 11.42 -8.06
C GLN A 29 -21.30 11.91 -7.55
N GLU A 30 -21.29 12.70 -6.48
CA GLU A 30 -20.07 13.15 -5.78
C GLU A 30 -19.34 11.98 -5.13
N GLY A 31 -20.05 11.15 -4.35
CA GLY A 31 -19.47 9.96 -3.73
C GLY A 31 -18.91 8.96 -4.75
N PHE A 32 -19.57 8.79 -5.90
CA PHE A 32 -19.06 7.96 -7.00
C PHE A 32 -17.85 8.58 -7.69
N ARG A 33 -17.82 9.90 -7.91
CA ARG A 33 -16.66 10.58 -8.51
C ARG A 33 -15.42 10.49 -7.63
N ASP A 34 -15.59 10.72 -6.33
CA ASP A 34 -14.48 10.67 -5.38
C ASP A 34 -14.03 9.22 -5.14
N GLY A 35 -14.97 8.30 -4.96
CA GLY A 35 -14.68 6.87 -4.81
C GLY A 35 -14.01 6.27 -6.05
N PHE A 36 -14.46 6.64 -7.26
CA PHE A 36 -13.87 6.15 -8.51
C PHE A 36 -12.49 6.76 -8.77
N ARG A 37 -12.29 8.06 -8.49
CA ARG A 37 -10.96 8.69 -8.58
C ARG A 37 -9.97 8.04 -7.63
N GLU A 38 -10.41 7.72 -6.41
CA GLU A 38 -9.57 7.06 -5.43
C GLU A 38 -9.31 5.59 -5.79
N ALA A 39 -10.32 4.87 -6.30
CA ALA A 39 -10.15 3.52 -6.84
C ALA A 39 -9.21 3.48 -8.05
N VAL A 40 -9.26 4.47 -8.95
CA VAL A 40 -8.34 4.62 -10.07
C VAL A 40 -6.92 4.97 -9.60
N ARG A 41 -6.76 5.77 -8.54
CA ARG A 41 -5.43 6.00 -7.92
C ARG A 41 -4.87 4.73 -7.29
N MET A 42 -5.72 3.93 -6.66
CA MET A 42 -5.34 2.62 -6.12
C MET A 42 -4.98 1.62 -7.23
N MET A 43 -5.68 1.65 -8.38
CA MET A 43 -5.37 0.80 -9.54
C MET A 43 -4.16 1.28 -10.37
N ASN A 44 -3.91 2.59 -10.41
CA ASN A 44 -2.82 3.19 -11.19
C ASN A 44 -1.50 3.33 -10.42
N GLY A 45 -1.43 2.83 -9.18
CA GLY A 45 -0.21 2.79 -8.37
C GLY A 45 0.87 1.80 -8.85
N ASN A 46 0.72 1.20 -10.04
CA ASN A 46 1.61 0.13 -10.53
C ASN A 46 2.10 0.31 -11.98
N GLN A 47 2.18 1.52 -12.51
CA GLN A 47 2.74 1.77 -13.84
C GLN A 47 3.93 2.71 -13.77
N GLY A 48 5.09 2.17 -13.42
CA GLY A 48 6.34 2.93 -13.57
C GLY A 48 7.56 2.50 -12.76
N SER A 49 7.76 1.24 -12.35
CA SER A 49 9.06 0.83 -11.76
C SER A 49 9.27 -0.70 -11.65
N GLN A 50 8.76 -1.50 -12.59
CA GLN A 50 8.78 -2.96 -12.41
C GLN A 50 10.17 -3.62 -12.55
N ASN A 51 11.19 -2.89 -13.03
CA ASN A 51 12.54 -3.45 -13.26
C ASN A 51 13.57 -2.98 -12.21
N SER A 52 13.49 -1.72 -11.78
CA SER A 52 14.41 -1.15 -10.77
C SER A 52 14.05 -1.57 -9.34
N ASP A 53 12.77 -1.88 -9.07
CA ASP A 53 12.31 -2.20 -7.72
C ASP A 53 12.46 -3.66 -7.31
N ARG A 54 12.78 -4.55 -8.27
CA ARG A 54 12.95 -5.96 -7.94
C ARG A 54 14.15 -6.18 -7.01
N ARG A 55 15.24 -5.42 -7.14
CA ARG A 55 16.46 -5.57 -6.30
C ARG A 55 16.50 -4.64 -5.09
N LYS A 56 15.36 -4.05 -4.73
CA LYS A 56 15.26 -3.13 -3.62
C LYS A 56 14.42 -3.74 -2.50
N ILE A 57 14.79 -3.42 -1.28
CA ILE A 57 13.99 -3.73 -0.10
C ILE A 57 12.74 -2.86 -0.13
N GLN A 58 11.59 -3.47 0.14
CA GLN A 58 10.35 -2.76 0.42
C GLN A 58 9.84 -3.23 1.78
N ILE A 59 9.92 -2.38 2.80
CA ILE A 59 9.40 -2.70 4.12
C ILE A 59 7.87 -2.73 4.06
N LEU A 60 7.29 -3.83 4.55
CA LEU A 60 5.83 -4.05 4.60
C LEU A 60 5.29 -3.82 6.01
N ASN A 61 5.99 -4.36 7.00
CA ASN A 61 5.60 -4.27 8.41
C ASN A 61 6.85 -4.41 9.29
N ALA A 62 6.94 -3.63 10.36
CA ALA A 62 8.02 -3.73 11.33
C ALA A 62 7.51 -3.40 12.73
N THR A 63 7.62 -4.37 13.63
CA THR A 63 7.15 -4.22 15.02
C THR A 63 8.22 -4.62 16.01
N TYR A 64 8.25 -3.94 17.16
CA TYR A 64 9.20 -4.20 18.23
C TYR A 64 8.47 -4.33 19.56
N GLY A 65 8.73 -5.40 20.30
CA GLY A 65 8.15 -5.61 21.63
C GLY A 65 8.04 -7.08 22.01
N SER A 66 7.10 -7.35 22.92
CA SER A 66 6.79 -8.68 23.45
C SER A 66 5.29 -8.97 23.38
N ALA A 67 4.82 -10.00 24.08
CA ALA A 67 3.39 -10.27 24.25
C ALA A 67 2.69 -9.22 25.13
N ARG A 68 3.43 -8.48 25.96
CA ARG A 68 2.90 -7.50 26.93
C ARG A 68 2.73 -6.09 26.33
N GLY A 69 3.41 -5.82 25.23
CA GLY A 69 3.37 -4.52 24.57
C GLY A 69 4.25 -4.52 23.33
N ARG A 70 3.83 -3.77 22.32
CA ARG A 70 4.48 -3.72 21.00
C ARG A 70 4.30 -2.34 20.40
N CYS A 71 5.32 -1.87 19.70
CA CYS A 71 5.26 -0.67 18.89
C CYS A 71 5.42 -1.02 17.41
N ASP A 72 4.81 -0.18 16.56
CA ASP A 72 5.05 -0.19 15.12
C ASP A 72 6.17 0.82 14.80
N PHE A 73 7.21 0.36 14.11
CA PHE A 73 8.29 1.22 13.61
C PHE A 73 8.48 1.11 12.09
N THR A 74 7.48 0.58 11.38
CA THR A 74 7.44 0.36 9.93
C THR A 74 7.87 1.59 9.17
N GLN A 75 7.27 2.75 9.45
CA GLN A 75 7.60 3.99 8.74
C GLN A 75 9.04 4.44 8.97
N ARG A 76 9.57 4.29 10.20
CA ARG A 76 10.95 4.70 10.53
C ARG A 76 11.97 3.80 9.83
N LEU A 77 11.71 2.49 9.81
CA LEU A 77 12.55 1.53 9.11
C LEU A 77 12.46 1.73 7.60
N ALA A 78 11.26 1.90 7.05
CA ALA A 78 11.01 2.12 5.62
C ALA A 78 11.78 3.34 5.10
N ARG A 79 11.75 4.47 5.81
CA ARG A 79 12.53 5.68 5.45
C ARG A 79 14.03 5.42 5.31
N SER A 80 14.55 4.45 6.06
CA SER A 80 15.98 4.15 6.09
C SER A 80 16.38 3.00 5.17
N ALA A 81 15.49 2.04 4.94
CA ALA A 81 15.77 0.76 4.29
C ALA A 81 15.19 0.63 2.89
N ASN A 82 14.08 1.32 2.59
CA ASN A 82 13.48 1.26 1.26
C ASN A 82 14.47 1.75 0.20
N ASP A 83 14.31 1.21 -1.00
CA ASP A 83 15.15 1.51 -2.17
C ASP A 83 16.61 1.07 -2.09
N LYS A 84 17.02 0.42 -0.99
CA LYS A 84 18.36 -0.14 -0.83
C LYS A 84 18.36 -1.64 -1.14
N SER A 85 19.49 -2.15 -1.62
CA SER A 85 19.74 -3.59 -1.77
C SER A 85 20.15 -4.25 -0.46
N SER A 86 20.66 -3.49 0.50
CA SER A 86 21.05 -3.99 1.82
C SER A 86 20.91 -2.91 2.87
N TYR A 87 20.36 -3.26 4.03
CA TYR A 87 20.25 -2.35 5.18
C TYR A 87 20.42 -3.11 6.49
N ARG A 88 21.38 -2.69 7.31
CA ARG A 88 21.60 -3.24 8.65
C ARG A 88 20.88 -2.39 9.68
N PHE A 89 20.13 -3.04 10.56
CA PHE A 89 19.44 -2.38 11.65
C PHE A 89 19.72 -3.09 12.98
N LYS A 90 19.62 -2.36 14.09
CA LYS A 90 19.68 -2.90 15.44
C LYS A 90 18.27 -3.01 16.01
N SER A 91 17.94 -4.10 16.68
CA SER A 91 16.71 -4.26 17.46
C SER A 91 16.92 -3.60 18.82
N GLY A 92 16.04 -2.68 19.22
CA GLY A 92 16.19 -1.96 20.49
C GLY A 92 15.23 -0.77 20.64
N ASN A 93 15.26 -0.18 21.84
CA ASN A 93 14.36 0.90 22.26
C ASN A 93 14.52 2.21 21.45
N GLN A 94 15.58 2.35 20.64
CA GLN A 94 15.78 3.53 19.79
C GLN A 94 14.67 3.75 18.74
N TRP A 95 13.89 2.71 18.41
CA TRP A 95 12.84 2.82 17.41
C TRP A 95 11.58 3.52 17.90
N CYS A 96 11.23 3.38 19.19
CA CYS A 96 9.94 3.82 19.70
C CYS A 96 9.85 3.95 21.24
N GLY A 97 10.97 3.88 21.96
CA GLY A 97 10.99 3.73 23.42
C GLY A 97 10.90 2.26 23.86
N ASP A 98 10.61 2.03 25.14
CA ASP A 98 10.39 0.67 25.67
C ASP A 98 8.88 0.34 25.71
N PRO A 99 8.37 -0.53 24.82
CA PRO A 99 6.97 -0.91 24.80
C PRO A 99 6.59 -1.95 25.87
N SER A 100 7.56 -2.61 26.51
CA SER A 100 7.28 -3.63 27.52
C SER A 100 8.46 -3.78 28.48
N ASP A 101 8.48 -2.94 29.50
CA ASP A 101 9.53 -2.87 30.51
C ASP A 101 9.69 -4.20 31.28
N GLY A 102 10.94 -4.60 31.51
CA GLY A 102 11.28 -5.86 32.19
C GLY A 102 11.07 -7.14 31.37
N TYR A 103 10.57 -7.05 30.13
CA TYR A 103 10.38 -8.21 29.25
C TYR A 103 11.38 -8.23 28.10
N GLN A 104 11.80 -9.43 27.70
CA GLN A 104 12.64 -9.62 26.53
C GLN A 104 11.86 -9.26 25.26
N LYS A 105 12.35 -8.27 24.52
CA LYS A 105 11.71 -7.79 23.29
C LYS A 105 12.35 -8.38 22.04
N MET A 106 11.59 -8.36 20.95
CA MET A 106 12.03 -8.79 19.63
C MET A 106 11.48 -7.87 18.56
N ALA A 107 12.31 -7.54 17.57
CA ALA A 107 11.87 -6.93 16.33
C ALA A 107 11.42 -8.01 15.36
N THR A 108 10.22 -7.85 14.80
CA THR A 108 9.70 -8.64 13.68
C THR A 108 9.58 -7.72 12.48
N VAL A 109 10.31 -8.02 11.41
CA VAL A 109 10.33 -7.22 10.18
C VAL A 109 9.89 -8.08 9.01
N GLU A 110 8.90 -7.60 8.27
CA GLU A 110 8.44 -8.16 7.01
C GLU A 110 8.79 -7.21 5.88
N TYR A 111 9.42 -7.74 4.84
CA TYR A 111 9.83 -6.96 3.68
C TYR A 111 9.68 -7.76 2.40
N ALA A 112 9.31 -7.08 1.32
CA ALA A 112 9.36 -7.66 -0.01
C ALA A 112 10.75 -7.46 -0.62
N CYS A 113 11.19 -8.47 -1.36
CA CYS A 113 12.36 -8.43 -2.23
C CYS A 113 12.05 -9.28 -3.46
N ARG A 114 12.20 -8.72 -4.67
CA ARG A 114 11.90 -9.42 -5.93
C ARG A 114 10.48 -10.02 -5.94
N GLY A 115 9.51 -9.33 -5.34
CA GLY A 115 8.13 -9.80 -5.20
C GLY A 115 7.91 -10.91 -4.17
N LYS A 116 8.94 -11.34 -3.44
CA LYS A 116 8.85 -12.35 -2.37
C LYS A 116 8.86 -11.67 -1.00
N VAL A 117 7.89 -12.00 -0.17
CA VAL A 117 7.86 -11.57 1.23
C VAL A 117 8.85 -12.40 2.04
N ARG A 118 9.65 -11.71 2.85
CA ARG A 118 10.63 -12.30 3.76
C ARG A 118 10.38 -11.73 5.15
N ARG A 119 10.68 -12.53 6.17
CA ARG A 119 10.52 -12.14 7.57
C ARG A 119 11.81 -12.33 8.34
N ALA A 120 12.14 -11.37 9.19
CA ALA A 120 13.28 -11.41 10.09
C ALA A 120 12.81 -11.23 11.54
N TYR A 121 13.42 -11.99 12.45
CA TYR A 121 13.15 -11.98 13.87
C TYR A 121 14.45 -11.69 14.62
N VAL A 122 14.50 -10.60 15.36
CA VAL A 122 15.75 -10.07 15.90
C VAL A 122 15.57 -9.71 17.37
N ARG A 123 16.23 -10.46 18.26
CA ARG A 123 16.15 -10.18 19.70
C ARG A 123 16.70 -8.80 20.01
N GLU A 124 16.18 -8.18 21.06
CA GLU A 124 16.69 -6.91 21.58
C GLU A 124 18.21 -6.94 21.76
N GLY A 125 18.87 -5.84 21.36
CA GLY A 125 20.32 -5.70 21.40
C GLY A 125 21.05 -6.28 20.18
N GLN A 126 20.43 -7.20 19.43
CA GLN A 126 21.03 -7.80 18.23
C GLN A 126 20.84 -6.92 16.99
N SER A 127 21.64 -7.19 15.96
CA SER A 127 21.53 -6.55 14.66
C SER A 127 21.28 -7.56 13.57
N GLU A 128 20.51 -7.16 12.56
CA GLU A 128 20.17 -7.98 11.41
C GLU A 128 20.37 -7.18 10.13
N THR A 129 20.68 -7.86 9.02
CA THR A 129 20.87 -7.22 7.72
C THR A 129 19.80 -7.69 6.75
N LEU A 130 18.89 -6.78 6.41
CA LEU A 130 17.93 -7.00 5.33
C LEU A 130 18.71 -6.97 4.01
N ARG A 131 18.52 -7.98 3.16
CA ARG A 131 19.30 -8.16 1.92
C ARG A 131 18.37 -8.46 0.76
N CYS A 132 18.60 -7.81 -0.37
CA CYS A 132 17.90 -8.03 -1.63
C CYS A 132 18.89 -7.95 -2.80
N TYR A 133 19.33 -9.12 -3.28
CA TYR A 133 20.21 -9.27 -4.44
C TYR A 133 19.69 -10.35 -5.40
#